data_AF-A0A932ASH3-F1
#
_entry.id   AF-A0A932ASH3-F1
#
_cell.length_a   1.000
_cell.length_b   1.000
_cell.length_c   1.000
_cell.angle_alpha   90.00
_cell.angle_beta   90.00
_cell.angle_gamma   90.00
#
_symmetry.space_group_name_H-M   'P 1'
#
loop_
_entity.id
_entity.type
_entity.pdbx_description
1 polymer ?
#
loop_
_entity_poly.entity_id
_entity_poly.type
_entity_poly.pdbx_seq_one_letter_code
_entity_poly.pdbx_strand_id
1 'polypeptide(L)'
;MSDASLTIGDLAERTGVGVATLRAWEARFGFPQPVRLQSGHRRYRERDVATVGQVTRARRGGLSLGAAIAMVHDSGDVRPPSVFGAVRQRHRGLTTHVLAKPAMTAISRAIEDEWMSASGRGLVVGSFQRVEFFRRSGRKWRELARTADHAIALADFPRRRLRRGQPYEVPLPAEAPLLREWAVLVDGPHLAAMVAGWERHGGPASTRAADRRRRFEAVWTTDPAVVRTGIEAALEQAQRSVGASLDGLAESLPPVVDDPAVALERGMALANRIVGYLA
;
A
#
# COMPACT_ATOMS: atom_id res chain seq x y z
N MET A 1 8.55 -34.03 0.75
CA MET A 1 7.38 -34.80 1.23
C MET A 1 6.16 -33.89 1.23
N SER A 2 5.03 -34.31 0.66
CA SER A 2 3.85 -33.44 0.47
C SER A 2 3.09 -33.27 1.79
N ASP A 3 3.28 -32.12 2.45
CA ASP A 3 2.62 -31.71 3.71
C ASP A 3 1.15 -31.29 3.54
N ALA A 4 0.52 -31.67 2.42
CA ALA A 4 -0.86 -31.34 2.08
C ALA A 4 -1.76 -32.58 2.22
N SER A 5 -2.30 -32.80 3.42
CA SER A 5 -3.16 -33.94 3.77
C SER A 5 -4.62 -33.57 4.04
N LEU A 6 -4.91 -32.30 4.35
CA LEU A 6 -6.24 -31.88 4.81
C LEU A 6 -7.23 -31.78 3.66
N THR A 7 -8.44 -32.27 3.87
CA THR A 7 -9.57 -32.04 2.98
C THR A 7 -10.15 -30.64 3.18
N ILE A 8 -11.05 -30.21 2.28
CA ILE A 8 -11.78 -28.94 2.48
C ILE A 8 -12.72 -29.01 3.70
N GLY A 9 -13.19 -30.20 4.07
CA GLY A 9 -14.00 -30.43 5.26
C GLY A 9 -13.17 -30.18 6.52
N ASP A 10 -11.99 -30.81 6.60
CA ASP A 10 -11.07 -30.64 7.72
C ASP A 10 -10.64 -29.18 7.88
N LEU A 11 -10.35 -28.51 6.76
CA LEU A 11 -10.02 -27.08 6.78
C LEU A 11 -11.20 -26.24 7.29
N ALA A 12 -12.43 -26.54 6.87
CA ALA A 12 -13.62 -25.81 7.30
C ALA A 12 -13.90 -25.99 8.79
N GLU A 13 -13.82 -27.22 9.29
CA GLU A 13 -13.99 -27.56 10.70
C GLU A 13 -12.97 -26.81 11.57
N ARG A 14 -11.70 -26.89 11.19
CA ARG A 14 -10.60 -26.33 11.99
C ARG A 14 -10.50 -24.82 11.94
N THR A 15 -11.00 -24.18 10.88
CA THR A 15 -10.98 -22.71 10.75
C THR A 15 -12.30 -22.06 11.16
N GLY A 16 -13.37 -22.86 11.31
CA GLY A 16 -14.73 -22.36 11.50
C GLY A 16 -15.31 -21.62 10.28
N VAL A 17 -14.66 -21.71 9.11
CA VAL A 17 -15.14 -21.10 7.87
C VAL A 17 -15.83 -22.16 7.02
N GLY A 18 -17.11 -21.97 6.70
CA GLY A 18 -17.88 -22.96 5.95
C GLY A 18 -17.27 -23.33 4.59
N VAL A 19 -17.41 -24.60 4.20
CA VAL A 19 -16.87 -25.16 2.94
C VAL A 19 -17.27 -24.32 1.72
N ALA A 20 -18.54 -23.91 1.62
CA ALA A 20 -19.03 -23.09 0.52
C ALA A 20 -18.31 -21.72 0.45
N THR A 21 -18.03 -21.13 1.60
CA THR A 21 -17.28 -19.87 1.72
C THR A 21 -15.84 -20.04 1.28
N LEU A 22 -15.15 -21.10 1.73
CA LEU A 22 -13.78 -21.40 1.30
C LEU A 22 -13.69 -21.63 -0.21
N ARG A 23 -14.65 -22.33 -0.81
CA ARG A 23 -14.71 -22.51 -2.28
C ARG A 23 -14.94 -21.21 -3.02
N ALA A 24 -15.81 -20.34 -2.50
CA ALA A 24 -16.05 -19.02 -3.08
C ALA A 24 -14.79 -18.14 -3.00
N TRP A 25 -14.03 -18.22 -1.90
CA TRP A 25 -12.77 -17.50 -1.76
C TRP A 25 -11.72 -18.04 -2.75
N GLU A 26 -11.61 -19.36 -2.91
CA GLU A 26 -10.68 -19.99 -3.86
C GLU A 26 -10.99 -19.55 -5.29
N ALA A 27 -12.26 -19.60 -5.68
CA ALA A 27 -12.68 -19.24 -7.04
C ALA A 27 -12.46 -17.75 -7.36
N ARG A 28 -12.67 -16.85 -6.39
CA ARG A 28 -12.64 -15.40 -6.62
C ARG A 28 -11.27 -14.77 -6.38
N PHE A 29 -10.50 -15.30 -5.43
CA PHE A 29 -9.23 -14.72 -4.98
C PHE A 29 -8.05 -15.69 -5.09
N GLY A 30 -8.27 -16.94 -5.51
CA GLY A 30 -7.23 -17.96 -5.53
C GLY A 30 -6.78 -18.39 -4.14
N PHE A 31 -7.60 -18.16 -3.10
CA PHE A 31 -7.24 -18.39 -1.70
C PHE A 31 -8.33 -19.19 -0.96
N PRO A 32 -7.99 -20.19 -0.14
CA PRO A 32 -6.65 -20.79 0.02
C PRO A 32 -6.20 -21.52 -1.26
N GLN A 33 -4.89 -21.78 -1.40
CA GLN A 33 -4.31 -22.44 -2.58
C GLN A 33 -4.17 -23.95 -2.35
N PRO A 34 -5.09 -24.79 -2.83
CA PRO A 34 -4.98 -26.23 -2.65
C PRO A 34 -3.86 -26.83 -3.51
N VAL A 35 -3.19 -27.85 -2.97
CA VAL A 35 -2.42 -28.80 -3.77
C VAL A 35 -3.40 -29.76 -4.42
N ARG A 36 -3.37 -29.88 -5.75
CA ARG A 36 -4.17 -30.88 -6.46
C ARG A 36 -3.38 -32.17 -6.58
N LEU A 37 -3.99 -33.27 -6.12
CA LEU A 37 -3.44 -34.62 -6.32
C LEU A 37 -3.62 -35.07 -7.78
N GLN A 38 -2.91 -36.12 -8.18
CA GLN A 38 -3.07 -36.75 -9.50
C GLN A 38 -4.51 -37.23 -9.74
N SER A 39 -5.25 -37.58 -8.68
CA SER A 39 -6.68 -37.91 -8.72
C SER A 39 -7.61 -36.69 -8.94
N GLY A 40 -7.07 -35.46 -9.00
CA GLY A 40 -7.85 -34.23 -9.17
C GLY A 40 -8.44 -33.66 -7.87
N HIS A 41 -8.33 -34.37 -6.74
CA HIS A 41 -8.82 -33.89 -5.45
C HIS A 41 -7.93 -32.77 -4.87
N ARG A 42 -8.58 -31.80 -4.21
CA ARG A 42 -7.93 -30.71 -3.47
C ARG A 42 -7.43 -31.21 -2.12
N ARG A 43 -6.20 -30.84 -1.78
CA ARG A 43 -5.62 -31.02 -0.43
C ARG A 43 -5.00 -29.71 0.05
N TYR A 44 -5.15 -29.45 1.34
CA TYR A 44 -4.64 -28.27 2.01
C TYR A 44 -3.54 -28.69 3.00
N ARG A 45 -2.64 -27.76 3.27
CA ARG A 45 -1.55 -27.93 4.22
C ARG A 45 -1.97 -27.46 5.60
N GLU A 46 -1.25 -27.92 6.61
CA GLU A 46 -1.47 -27.52 8.00
C GLU A 46 -1.39 -25.99 8.18
N ARG A 47 -0.42 -25.35 7.52
CA ARG A 47 -0.27 -23.89 7.51
C ARG A 47 -1.50 -23.15 6.97
N ASP A 48 -2.27 -23.76 6.06
CA ASP A 48 -3.44 -23.10 5.45
C ASP A 48 -4.53 -22.85 6.51
N VAL A 49 -4.61 -23.68 7.56
CA VAL A 49 -5.49 -23.47 8.71
C VAL A 49 -5.14 -22.16 9.42
N ALA A 50 -3.85 -21.96 9.74
CA ALA A 50 -3.36 -20.75 10.39
C ALA A 50 -3.58 -19.52 9.50
N THR A 51 -3.28 -19.63 8.20
CA THR A 51 -3.46 -18.54 7.23
C THR A 51 -4.93 -18.13 7.11
N VAL A 52 -5.86 -19.08 6.95
CA VAL A 52 -7.31 -18.81 6.90
C VAL A 52 -7.80 -18.19 8.22
N GLY A 53 -7.29 -18.64 9.36
CA GLY A 53 -7.58 -18.05 10.66
C GLY A 53 -7.12 -16.59 10.79
N GLN A 54 -5.92 -16.28 10.30
CA GLN A 54 -5.40 -14.91 10.26
C GLN A 54 -6.24 -14.02 9.34
N VAL A 55 -6.60 -14.50 8.14
CA VAL A 55 -7.47 -13.76 7.20
C VAL A 55 -8.83 -13.48 7.83
N THR A 56 -9.41 -14.46 8.52
CA THR A 56 -10.70 -14.29 9.21
C THR A 56 -10.61 -13.25 10.33
N ARG A 57 -9.54 -13.23 11.12
CA ARG A 57 -9.33 -12.20 12.16
C ARG A 57 -9.18 -10.81 11.55
N ALA A 58 -8.39 -10.67 10.49
CA ALA A 58 -8.22 -9.41 9.78
C ALA A 58 -9.55 -8.86 9.25
N ARG A 59 -10.40 -9.74 8.70
CA ARG A 59 -11.75 -9.37 8.26
C ARG A 59 -12.66 -8.90 9.40
N ARG A 60 -12.59 -9.54 10.57
CA ARG A 60 -13.33 -9.07 11.77
C ARG A 60 -12.85 -7.68 12.22
N GLY A 61 -11.58 -7.35 11.96
CA GLY A 61 -11.01 -6.00 12.14
C GLY A 61 -11.37 -4.99 11.05
N GLY A 62 -12.36 -5.29 10.19
CA GLY A 62 -12.89 -4.38 9.17
C GLY A 62 -12.30 -4.56 7.77
N LEU A 63 -11.29 -5.42 7.57
CA LEU A 63 -10.68 -5.58 6.26
C LEU A 63 -11.61 -6.27 5.25
N SER A 64 -11.53 -5.88 3.98
CA SER A 64 -12.03 -6.79 2.94
C SER A 64 -11.25 -8.09 2.91
N LEU A 65 -11.88 -9.13 2.36
CA LEU A 65 -11.21 -10.41 2.15
C LEU A 65 -9.95 -10.27 1.30
N GLY A 66 -9.96 -9.45 0.25
CA GLY A 66 -8.77 -9.22 -0.60
C GLY A 66 -7.63 -8.55 0.17
N ALA A 67 -7.90 -7.49 0.92
CA ALA A 67 -6.89 -6.82 1.75
C ALA A 67 -6.39 -7.72 2.89
N ALA A 68 -7.27 -8.51 3.50
CA ALA A 68 -6.92 -9.46 4.54
C ALA A 68 -6.00 -10.58 4.03
N ILE A 69 -6.30 -11.15 2.85
CA ILE A 69 -5.45 -12.16 2.19
C ILE A 69 -4.07 -11.59 1.91
N ALA A 70 -3.99 -10.37 1.36
CA ALA A 70 -2.72 -9.70 1.07
C ALA A 70 -1.89 -9.46 2.33
N MET A 71 -2.50 -8.85 3.35
CA MET A 71 -1.84 -8.57 4.63
C MET A 71 -1.26 -9.85 5.26
N VAL A 72 -1.99 -10.97 5.18
CA VAL A 72 -1.54 -12.24 5.76
C VAL A 72 -0.45 -12.89 4.91
N HIS A 73 -0.52 -12.81 3.58
CA HIS A 73 0.58 -13.26 2.73
C HIS A 73 1.84 -12.44 2.97
N ASP A 74 1.71 -11.13 3.17
CA ASP A 74 2.82 -10.25 3.53
C ASP A 74 3.37 -10.56 4.94
N SER A 75 2.52 -10.96 5.89
CA SER A 75 2.94 -11.26 7.27
C SER A 75 3.55 -12.67 7.43
N GLY A 76 3.25 -13.60 6.52
CA GLY A 76 3.67 -15.01 6.58
C GLY A 76 4.85 -15.36 5.68
N ASP A 77 5.26 -14.45 4.80
CA ASP A 77 6.48 -14.55 4.00
C ASP A 77 7.56 -13.65 4.64
N VAL A 78 8.85 -13.88 4.41
CA VAL A 78 9.93 -12.96 4.86
C VAL A 78 9.94 -11.71 3.96
N ARG A 79 8.75 -11.19 3.63
CA ARG A 79 8.57 -10.05 2.76
C ARG A 79 8.14 -8.85 3.60
N PRO A 80 8.77 -7.69 3.43
CA PRO A 80 8.20 -6.46 3.92
C PRO A 80 6.74 -6.31 3.49
N PRO A 81 5.89 -5.86 4.42
CA PRO A 81 4.52 -5.57 4.11
C PRO A 81 4.39 -4.42 3.09
N SER A 82 3.26 -4.35 2.41
CA SER A 82 2.84 -3.13 1.70
C SER A 82 2.75 -1.93 2.67
N VAL A 83 2.72 -0.70 2.16
CA VAL A 83 2.62 0.49 3.03
C VAL A 83 1.30 0.47 3.84
N PHE A 84 0.18 0.18 3.17
CA PHE A 84 -1.12 -0.02 3.83
C PHE A 84 -1.08 -1.15 4.86
N GLY A 85 -0.46 -2.28 4.54
CA GLY A 85 -0.33 -3.44 5.43
C GLY A 85 0.48 -3.13 6.69
N ALA A 86 1.64 -2.49 6.53
CA ALA A 86 2.54 -2.10 7.62
C ALA A 86 1.83 -1.16 8.61
N VAL A 87 1.19 -0.12 8.06
CA VAL A 87 0.45 0.87 8.83
C VAL A 87 -0.68 0.20 9.62
N ARG A 88 -1.47 -0.68 8.98
CA ARG A 88 -2.58 -1.36 9.65
C ARG A 88 -2.14 -2.34 10.73
N GLN A 89 -1.00 -3.00 10.53
CA GLN A 89 -0.44 -3.93 11.50
C GLN A 89 0.00 -3.20 12.78
N ARG A 90 0.69 -2.06 12.61
CA ARG A 90 1.28 -1.28 13.71
C ARG A 90 0.29 -0.32 14.37
N HIS A 91 -0.69 0.18 13.62
CA HIS A 91 -1.67 1.19 14.05
C HIS A 91 -3.10 0.67 13.89
N ARG A 92 -3.49 -0.27 14.75
CA ARG A 92 -4.77 -1.01 14.64
C ARG A 92 -6.04 -0.16 14.80
N GLY A 93 -5.93 1.03 15.40
CA GLY A 93 -7.04 1.96 15.62
C GLY A 93 -7.40 2.83 14.41
N LEU A 94 -6.61 2.79 13.33
CA LEU A 94 -6.84 3.66 12.17
C LEU A 94 -8.11 3.29 11.42
N THR A 95 -8.94 4.29 11.14
CA THR A 95 -10.09 4.11 10.27
C THR A 95 -9.64 3.92 8.81
N THR A 96 -10.23 2.93 8.14
CA THR A 96 -10.02 2.68 6.72
C THR A 96 -11.29 2.97 5.94
N HIS A 97 -11.13 3.50 4.73
CA HIS A 97 -12.23 3.85 3.85
C HIS A 97 -12.13 3.11 2.51
N VAL A 98 -13.27 2.77 1.91
CA VAL A 98 -13.29 2.29 0.52
C VAL A 98 -13.43 3.49 -0.40
N LEU A 99 -12.32 3.88 -1.04
CA LEU A 99 -12.23 5.05 -1.89
C LEU A 99 -12.25 4.66 -3.38
N ALA A 100 -12.95 5.45 -4.19
CA ALA A 100 -12.86 5.35 -5.63
C ALA A 100 -11.59 6.05 -6.14
N LYS A 101 -11.13 5.69 -7.35
CA LYS A 101 -9.95 6.32 -7.97
C LYS A 101 -9.98 7.86 -7.97
N PRO A 102 -11.10 8.55 -8.27
CA PRO A 102 -11.14 10.01 -8.19
C PRO A 102 -10.81 10.54 -6.80
N ALA A 103 -11.29 9.89 -5.73
CA ALA A 103 -10.99 10.28 -4.35
C ALA A 103 -9.53 10.04 -3.99
N MET A 104 -8.96 8.89 -4.38
CA MET A 104 -7.51 8.64 -4.22
C MET A 104 -6.67 9.71 -4.93
N THR A 105 -7.09 10.11 -6.13
CA THR A 105 -6.42 11.15 -6.91
C THR A 105 -6.54 12.52 -6.25
N ALA A 106 -7.73 12.88 -5.74
CA ALA A 106 -7.98 14.12 -5.02
C ALA A 106 -7.10 14.24 -3.77
N ILE A 107 -7.05 13.19 -2.95
CA ILE A 107 -6.20 13.15 -1.75
C ILE A 107 -4.72 13.23 -2.10
N SER A 108 -4.27 12.46 -3.08
CA SER A 108 -2.87 12.51 -3.55
C SER A 108 -2.49 13.92 -4.01
N ARG A 109 -3.36 14.57 -4.80
CA ARG A 109 -3.12 15.93 -5.28
C ARG A 109 -3.09 16.95 -4.16
N ALA A 110 -3.99 16.83 -3.18
CA ALA A 110 -4.02 17.69 -2.01
C ALA A 110 -2.73 17.58 -1.21
N ILE A 111 -2.23 16.36 -0.96
CA ILE A 111 -0.96 16.12 -0.27
C ILE A 111 0.20 16.74 -1.04
N GLU A 112 0.29 16.46 -2.34
CA GLU A 112 1.36 17.00 -3.20
C GLU A 112 1.33 18.53 -3.29
N ASP A 113 0.15 19.17 -3.37
CA ASP A 113 0.04 20.62 -3.46
C ASP A 113 0.29 21.30 -2.11
N GLU A 114 -0.14 20.69 -1.01
CA GLU A 114 0.17 21.18 0.34
C GLU A 114 1.67 21.08 0.63
N TRP A 115 2.33 20.01 0.19
CA TRP A 115 3.79 19.88 0.27
C TRP A 115 4.51 21.02 -0.45
N MET A 116 4.07 21.35 -1.67
CA MET A 116 4.64 22.47 -2.43
C MET A 116 4.38 23.83 -1.77
N SER A 117 3.27 23.96 -1.03
CA SER A 117 2.95 25.17 -0.26
C SER A 117 3.82 25.31 1.00
N ALA A 118 4.16 24.19 1.64
CA ALA A 118 4.85 24.14 2.94
C ALA A 118 6.40 24.13 2.84
N SER A 119 6.99 24.80 1.84
CA SER A 119 8.44 24.85 1.53
C SER A 119 9.08 23.53 1.07
N GLY A 120 8.39 22.40 1.18
CA GLY A 120 8.70 21.15 0.47
C GLY A 120 10.02 20.46 0.80
N ARG A 121 10.62 20.67 1.98
CA ARG A 121 11.86 20.00 2.41
C ARG A 121 11.56 18.68 3.13
N GLY A 122 12.41 17.66 2.92
CA GLY A 122 12.23 16.30 3.43
C GLY A 122 12.08 15.26 2.33
N LEU A 123 11.25 14.24 2.57
CA LEU A 123 11.07 13.09 1.67
C LEU A 123 9.65 13.04 1.10
N VAL A 124 9.56 12.79 -0.20
CA VAL A 124 8.32 12.46 -0.90
C VAL A 124 8.46 11.07 -1.51
N VAL A 125 7.50 10.18 -1.25
CA VAL A 125 7.46 8.82 -1.81
C VAL A 125 6.12 8.57 -2.48
N GLY A 126 6.14 7.95 -3.66
CA GLY A 126 4.93 7.67 -4.43
C GLY A 126 5.00 6.29 -5.05
N SER A 127 4.02 5.44 -4.75
CA SER A 127 3.79 4.17 -5.43
C SER A 127 2.77 4.38 -6.55
N PHE A 128 3.24 4.26 -7.79
CA PHE A 128 2.43 4.45 -8.98
C PHE A 128 1.90 3.14 -9.55
N GLN A 129 2.35 1.98 -9.04
CA GLN A 129 2.11 0.65 -9.61
C GLN A 129 2.72 0.47 -11.00
N ARG A 130 2.34 1.31 -11.97
CA ARG A 130 2.79 1.31 -13.36
C ARG A 130 3.47 2.62 -13.74
N VAL A 131 4.52 2.52 -14.55
CA VAL A 131 5.34 3.62 -15.04
C VAL A 131 4.50 4.62 -15.82
N GLU A 132 3.48 4.16 -16.56
CA GLU A 132 2.57 5.04 -17.30
C GLU A 132 1.83 6.04 -16.39
N PHE A 133 1.50 5.64 -15.15
CA PHE A 133 0.84 6.52 -14.19
C PHE A 133 1.82 7.56 -13.65
N PHE A 134 3.06 7.16 -13.35
CA PHE A 134 4.12 8.11 -13.01
C PHE A 134 4.39 9.12 -14.14
N ARG A 135 4.48 8.66 -15.40
CA ARG A 135 4.74 9.55 -16.54
C ARG A 135 3.67 10.63 -16.68
N ARG A 136 2.41 10.34 -16.39
CA ARG A 136 1.32 11.33 -16.36
C ARG A 136 1.51 12.39 -15.27
N SER A 137 2.07 12.02 -14.12
CA SER A 137 2.39 12.93 -13.01
C SER A 137 3.80 13.54 -13.10
N GLY A 138 4.57 13.18 -14.14
CA GLY A 138 6.01 13.45 -14.20
C GLY A 138 6.40 14.93 -14.17
N ARG A 139 5.57 15.85 -14.68
CA ARG A 139 5.81 17.30 -14.55
C ARG A 139 5.82 17.72 -13.07
N LYS A 140 4.74 17.37 -12.36
CA LYS A 140 4.57 17.70 -10.95
C LYS A 140 5.63 17.05 -10.09
N TRP A 141 5.95 15.79 -10.36
CA TRP A 141 6.99 15.07 -9.63
C TRP A 141 8.39 15.64 -9.84
N ARG A 142 8.69 16.19 -11.02
CA ARG A 142 9.92 16.96 -11.23
C ARG A 142 9.94 18.27 -10.44
N GLU A 143 8.79 18.92 -10.24
CA GLU A 143 8.69 20.11 -9.39
C GLU A 143 8.91 19.75 -7.92
N LEU A 144 8.26 18.69 -7.43
CA LEU A 144 8.47 18.14 -6.08
C LEU A 144 9.95 17.80 -5.82
N ALA A 145 10.61 17.17 -6.78
CA ALA A 145 12.02 16.78 -6.65
C ALA A 145 13.01 17.97 -6.65
N ARG A 146 12.57 19.19 -6.97
CA ARG A 146 13.43 20.39 -6.87
C ARG A 146 13.49 20.95 -5.45
N THR A 147 12.42 20.75 -4.66
CA THR A 147 12.31 21.29 -3.29
C THR A 147 12.57 20.22 -2.24
N ALA A 148 12.17 18.97 -2.50
CA ALA A 148 12.42 17.85 -1.60
C ALA A 148 13.91 17.51 -1.54
N ASP A 149 14.37 17.09 -0.36
CA ASP A 149 15.72 16.52 -0.23
C ASP A 149 15.79 15.20 -1.03
N HIS A 150 14.70 14.42 -1.00
CA HIS A 150 14.52 13.21 -1.79
C HIS A 150 13.09 13.07 -2.31
N ALA A 151 12.95 12.70 -3.58
CA ALA A 151 11.66 12.35 -4.19
C ALA A 151 11.78 10.97 -4.85
N ILE A 152 11.01 9.99 -4.39
CA ILE A 152 11.11 8.58 -4.78
C ILE A 152 9.80 8.13 -5.44
N ALA A 153 9.90 7.70 -6.69
CA ALA A 153 8.81 7.09 -7.44
C ALA A 153 9.03 5.57 -7.54
N LEU A 154 8.08 4.79 -7.04
CA LEU A 154 8.06 3.33 -7.05
C LEU A 154 7.04 2.86 -8.10
N ALA A 155 7.47 2.07 -9.08
CA ALA A 155 6.60 1.51 -10.12
C ALA A 155 7.28 0.31 -10.82
N ASP A 156 6.62 -0.29 -11.79
CA ASP A 156 7.17 -1.28 -12.74
C ASP A 156 8.24 -0.71 -13.71
N PHE A 157 9.08 0.25 -13.27
CA PHE A 157 10.15 0.80 -14.09
C PHE A 157 11.05 -0.30 -14.64
N PRO A 158 11.56 -0.19 -15.88
CA PRO A 158 12.44 -1.20 -16.45
C PRO A 158 13.84 -1.19 -15.81
N ARG A 159 14.26 -0.06 -15.23
CA ARG A 159 15.56 0.10 -14.57
C ARG A 159 15.52 1.24 -13.56
N ARG A 160 16.38 1.16 -12.54
CA ARG A 160 16.57 2.25 -11.57
C ARG A 160 17.22 3.49 -12.19
N ARG A 161 16.78 4.67 -11.76
CA ARG A 161 17.41 5.97 -12.09
C ARG A 161 17.43 6.86 -10.85
N LEU A 162 18.62 7.05 -10.28
CA LEU A 162 18.83 7.90 -9.09
C LEU A 162 19.60 9.14 -9.52
N ARG A 163 18.91 10.24 -9.83
CA ARG A 163 19.53 11.50 -10.26
C ARG A 163 19.11 12.62 -9.32
N ARG A 164 20.07 13.33 -8.73
CA ARG A 164 19.79 14.47 -7.83
C ARG A 164 18.97 15.53 -8.57
N GLY A 165 17.99 16.14 -7.89
CA GLY A 165 17.07 17.12 -8.48
C GLY A 165 16.06 16.52 -9.48
N GLN A 166 15.97 15.19 -9.56
CA GLN A 166 14.96 14.46 -10.32
C GLN A 166 14.32 13.40 -9.41
N PRO A 167 13.09 12.97 -9.71
CA PRO A 167 12.52 11.82 -9.03
C PRO A 167 13.41 10.59 -9.22
N TYR A 168 13.71 9.92 -8.12
CA TYR A 168 14.34 8.61 -8.13
C TYR A 168 13.34 7.60 -8.68
N GLU A 169 13.59 7.09 -9.88
CA GLU A 169 12.77 6.04 -10.48
C GLU A 169 13.28 4.70 -9.95
N VAL A 170 12.52 4.09 -9.03
CA VAL A 170 12.88 2.83 -8.38
C VAL A 170 11.98 1.71 -8.89
N PRO A 171 12.53 0.70 -9.58
CA PRO A 171 11.74 -0.41 -10.09
C PRO A 171 11.23 -1.27 -8.94
N LEU A 172 10.03 -1.80 -9.05
CA LEU A 172 9.48 -2.78 -8.12
C LEU A 172 9.59 -4.19 -8.74
N PRO A 173 10.03 -5.22 -7.99
CA PRO A 173 10.00 -6.60 -8.46
C PRO A 173 8.55 -7.04 -8.73
N ALA A 174 8.35 -8.01 -9.63
CA ALA A 174 7.02 -8.40 -10.12
C ALA A 174 6.06 -8.87 -9.02
N GLU A 175 6.62 -9.36 -7.92
CA GLU A 175 5.93 -9.84 -6.73
C GLU A 175 5.77 -8.79 -5.62
N ALA A 176 6.25 -7.55 -5.83
CA ALA A 176 6.19 -6.51 -4.82
C ALA A 176 4.72 -6.16 -4.47
N PRO A 177 4.35 -6.14 -3.18
CA PRO A 177 3.01 -5.75 -2.75
C PRO A 177 2.60 -4.37 -3.26
N LEU A 178 3.56 -3.44 -3.36
CA LEU A 178 3.35 -2.08 -3.86
C LEU A 178 2.85 -2.02 -5.31
N LEU A 179 3.01 -3.06 -6.13
CA LEU A 179 2.40 -3.10 -7.46
C LEU A 179 0.86 -3.17 -7.41
N ARG A 180 0.28 -3.55 -6.27
CA ARG A 180 -1.17 -3.60 -6.03
C ARG A 180 -1.65 -2.47 -5.11
N GLU A 181 -0.77 -1.51 -4.84
CA GLU A 181 -1.04 -0.43 -3.91
C GLU A 181 -0.74 0.93 -4.54
N TRP A 182 -1.69 1.84 -4.37
CA TRP A 182 -1.48 3.26 -4.60
C TRP A 182 -1.01 3.89 -3.30
N ALA A 183 0.13 4.59 -3.31
CA ALA A 183 0.55 5.36 -2.14
C ALA A 183 1.17 6.71 -2.54
N VAL A 184 0.91 7.75 -1.76
CA VAL A 184 1.64 9.02 -1.77
C VAL A 184 1.91 9.38 -0.32
N LEU A 185 3.17 9.55 0.03
CA LEU A 185 3.63 9.88 1.37
C LEU A 185 4.56 11.09 1.28
N VAL A 186 4.42 12.01 2.22
CA VAL A 186 5.32 13.14 2.38
C VAL A 186 5.69 13.28 3.85
N ASP A 187 6.95 13.56 4.11
CA ASP A 187 7.48 13.64 5.46
C ASP A 187 8.57 14.71 5.53
N GLY A 188 8.25 15.79 6.24
CA GLY A 188 9.11 16.94 6.42
C GLY A 188 8.69 17.79 7.62
N PRO A 189 9.47 18.83 7.95
CA PRO A 189 9.25 19.64 9.17
C PRO A 189 7.86 20.30 9.20
N HIS A 190 7.37 20.66 8.01
CA HIS A 190 6.15 21.43 7.82
C HIS A 190 4.94 20.62 7.34
N LEU A 191 5.13 19.35 6.96
CA LEU A 191 4.03 18.48 6.56
C LEU A 191 4.47 17.02 6.68
N ALA A 192 3.71 16.26 7.47
CA ALA A 192 3.68 14.81 7.39
C ALA A 192 2.27 14.42 6.98
N ALA A 193 2.14 13.79 5.82
CA ALA A 193 0.85 13.34 5.32
C ALA A 193 1.02 12.12 4.43
N MET A 194 0.03 11.24 4.44
CA MET A 194 0.02 10.12 3.51
C MET A 194 -1.39 9.75 3.09
N VAL A 195 -1.45 9.11 1.92
CA VAL A 195 -2.55 8.27 1.49
C VAL A 195 -1.96 6.95 0.98
N ALA A 196 -2.48 5.84 1.45
CA ALA A 196 -2.11 4.50 1.01
C ALA A 196 -3.37 3.67 0.82
N GLY A 197 -3.48 2.98 -0.31
CA GLY A 197 -4.70 2.28 -0.70
C GLY A 197 -4.46 0.99 -1.46
N TRP A 198 -4.93 -0.11 -0.87
CA TRP A 198 -4.89 -1.44 -1.47
C TRP A 198 -6.06 -1.65 -2.43
N GLU A 199 -5.78 -2.14 -3.64
CA GLU A 199 -6.81 -2.37 -4.65
C GLU A 199 -7.71 -3.58 -4.34
N ARG A 200 -9.02 -3.37 -4.19
CA ARG A 200 -10.00 -4.40 -3.79
C ARG A 200 -10.43 -5.33 -4.93
N HIS A 201 -10.33 -4.89 -6.19
CA HIS A 201 -10.80 -5.62 -7.38
C HIS A 201 -10.03 -5.24 -8.64
N GLY A 202 -9.63 -6.27 -9.41
CA GLY A 202 -9.13 -6.12 -10.78
C GLY A 202 -7.63 -6.33 -10.88
N GLY A 203 -7.22 -7.30 -11.71
CA GLY A 203 -5.92 -7.20 -12.36
C GLY A 203 -5.82 -5.92 -13.20
N PRO A 204 -4.70 -5.67 -13.89
CA PRO A 204 -4.49 -4.43 -14.64
C PRO A 204 -5.71 -4.06 -15.48
N ALA A 205 -6.25 -2.86 -15.28
CA ALA A 205 -7.43 -2.41 -15.99
C ALA A 205 -7.14 -2.33 -17.49
N SER A 206 -7.76 -3.21 -18.28
CA SER A 206 -7.57 -3.26 -19.74
C SER A 206 -8.24 -2.10 -20.47
N THR A 207 -9.16 -1.38 -19.82
CA THR A 207 -9.90 -0.25 -20.40
C THR A 207 -9.94 0.96 -19.47
N ARG A 208 -10.08 2.17 -20.05
CA ARG A 208 -10.23 3.43 -19.29
C ARG A 208 -11.49 3.43 -18.41
N ALA A 209 -12.57 2.80 -18.86
CA ALA A 209 -13.81 2.66 -18.09
C ALA A 209 -13.60 1.75 -16.85
N ALA A 210 -12.87 0.65 -17.01
CA ALA A 210 -12.50 -0.22 -15.89
C ALA A 210 -11.56 0.50 -14.92
N ASP A 211 -10.59 1.27 -15.43
CA ASP A 211 -9.65 2.04 -14.60
C ASP A 211 -10.36 3.08 -13.71
N ARG A 212 -11.45 3.70 -14.18
CA ARG A 212 -12.27 4.62 -13.35
C ARG A 212 -13.10 3.91 -12.29
N ARG A 213 -13.39 2.61 -12.45
CA ARG A 213 -14.19 1.81 -11.51
C ARG A 213 -13.36 1.20 -10.38
N ARG A 214 -12.03 1.32 -10.43
CA ARG A 214 -11.12 0.84 -9.38
C ARG A 214 -11.54 1.36 -8.00
N ARG A 215 -11.44 0.48 -7.01
CA ARG A 215 -11.79 0.72 -5.61
C ARG A 215 -10.61 0.33 -4.74
N PHE A 216 -10.28 1.21 -3.81
CA PHE A 216 -9.14 1.07 -2.93
C PHE A 216 -9.64 1.02 -1.50
N GLU A 217 -9.17 0.04 -0.74
CA GLU A 217 -9.26 0.09 0.71
C GLU A 217 -8.08 0.92 1.19
N ALA A 218 -8.36 2.11 1.71
CA ALA A 218 -7.37 3.15 1.87
C ALA A 218 -7.41 3.76 3.26
N VAL A 219 -6.23 4.22 3.67
CA VAL A 219 -6.02 5.09 4.82
C VAL A 219 -5.40 6.39 4.30
N TRP A 220 -5.79 7.51 4.89
CA TRP A 220 -5.06 8.76 4.76
C TRP A 220 -4.98 9.40 6.14
N THR A 221 -3.90 10.12 6.41
CA THR A 221 -3.63 10.70 7.72
C THR A 221 -2.58 11.79 7.62
N THR A 222 -2.58 12.68 8.62
CA THR A 222 -1.51 13.66 8.89
C THR A 222 -0.77 13.37 10.19
N ASP A 223 -1.02 12.22 10.82
CA ASP A 223 -0.31 11.76 12.02
C ASP A 223 1.14 11.38 11.65
N PRO A 224 2.16 12.09 12.17
CA PRO A 224 3.57 11.84 11.86
C PRO A 224 4.01 10.41 12.18
N ALA A 225 3.57 9.82 13.30
CA ALA A 225 3.99 8.49 13.71
C ALA A 225 3.48 7.42 12.73
N VAL A 226 2.27 7.62 12.21
CA VAL A 226 1.68 6.75 11.20
C VAL A 226 2.38 6.92 9.85
N VAL A 227 2.64 8.17 9.44
CA VAL A 227 3.37 8.49 8.20
C VAL A 227 4.76 7.85 8.21
N ARG A 228 5.48 7.93 9.33
CA ARG A 228 6.82 7.31 9.49
C ARG A 228 6.80 5.81 9.25
N THR A 229 5.82 5.11 9.83
CA THR A 229 5.63 3.66 9.58
C THR A 229 5.39 3.37 8.09
N GLY A 230 4.64 4.24 7.41
CA GLY A 230 4.44 4.14 5.97
C GLY A 230 5.71 4.38 5.15
N ILE A 231 6.51 5.38 5.53
CA ILE A 231 7.80 5.69 4.89
C ILE A 231 8.78 4.54 5.05
N GLU A 232 8.92 4.00 6.27
CA GLU A 232 9.77 2.84 6.57
C GLU A 232 9.42 1.66 5.65
N ALA A 233 8.13 1.30 5.57
CA ALA A 233 7.67 0.22 4.71
C ALA A 233 7.93 0.51 3.22
N ALA A 234 7.75 1.75 2.75
CA ALA A 234 8.03 2.11 1.37
C ALA A 234 9.53 2.02 1.02
N LEU A 235 10.39 2.44 1.94
CA LEU A 235 11.85 2.39 1.77
C LEU A 235 12.37 0.97 1.83
N GLU A 236 11.83 0.12 2.71
CA GLU A 236 12.18 -1.31 2.79
C GLU A 236 11.87 -2.02 1.46
N GLN A 237 10.74 -1.69 0.82
CA GLN A 237 10.41 -2.18 -0.52
C GLN A 237 11.35 -1.64 -1.59
N ALA A 238 11.73 -0.36 -1.51
CA ALA A 238 12.63 0.28 -2.45
C ALA A 238 14.05 -0.32 -2.38
N GLN A 239 14.56 -0.58 -1.17
CA GLN A 239 15.90 -1.14 -0.91
C GLN A 239 16.14 -2.46 -1.63
N ARG A 240 15.11 -3.29 -1.81
CA ARG A 240 15.22 -4.54 -2.58
C ARG A 240 15.69 -4.36 -4.02
N SER A 241 15.43 -3.19 -4.60
CA SER A 241 15.73 -2.87 -6.00
C SER A 241 16.96 -2.00 -6.18
N VAL A 242 17.32 -1.21 -5.16
CA VAL A 242 18.44 -0.25 -5.22
C VAL A 242 19.58 -0.56 -4.27
N GLY A 243 19.44 -1.59 -3.42
CA GLY A 243 20.41 -1.94 -2.39
C GLY A 243 20.63 -0.80 -1.40
N ALA A 244 21.87 -0.65 -0.94
CA ALA A 244 22.26 0.33 0.08
C ALA A 244 22.13 1.81 -0.33
N SER A 245 21.71 2.11 -1.57
CA SER A 245 21.61 3.50 -2.06
C SER A 245 20.54 4.34 -1.37
N LEU A 246 19.66 3.75 -0.57
CA LEU A 246 18.63 4.44 0.22
C LEU A 246 18.75 4.16 1.73
N ASP A 247 19.86 3.57 2.19
CA ASP A 247 20.06 3.24 3.60
C ASP A 247 20.16 4.49 4.46
N GLY A 248 19.59 4.43 5.67
CA GLY A 248 19.61 5.55 6.61
C GLY A 248 18.66 6.69 6.25
N LEU A 249 17.90 6.59 5.15
CA LEU A 249 17.10 7.71 4.68
C LEU A 249 15.96 8.03 5.64
N ALA A 250 15.25 7.02 6.16
CA ALA A 250 14.19 7.22 7.15
C ALA A 250 14.72 7.90 8.42
N GLU A 251 15.88 7.44 8.88
CA GLU A 251 16.54 7.89 10.10
C GLU A 251 17.13 9.30 9.97
N SER A 252 17.50 9.71 8.75
CA SER A 252 18.04 11.04 8.45
C SER A 252 16.97 12.14 8.33
N LEU A 253 15.69 11.78 8.32
CA LEU A 253 14.62 12.75 8.11
C LEU A 253 14.47 13.65 9.33
N PRO A 254 14.25 14.96 9.11
CA PRO A 254 14.08 15.89 10.21
C PRO A 254 12.85 15.51 11.04
N PRO A 255 12.88 15.69 12.36
CA PRO A 255 11.71 15.47 13.19
C PRO A 255 10.57 16.37 12.72
N VAL A 256 9.35 15.83 12.72
CA VAL A 256 8.17 16.64 12.43
C VAL A 256 7.95 17.56 13.62
N VAL A 257 7.64 18.83 13.35
CA VAL A 257 7.31 19.78 14.42
C VAL A 257 6.05 19.30 15.11
N ASP A 258 6.20 18.88 16.36
CA ASP A 258 5.12 18.35 17.22
C ASP A 258 4.41 19.48 17.97
N ASP A 259 3.73 20.34 17.20
CA ASP A 259 2.85 21.39 17.73
C ASP A 259 1.39 21.06 17.35
N PRO A 260 0.51 20.82 18.35
CA PRO A 260 -0.89 20.46 18.11
C PRO A 260 -1.68 21.51 17.30
N ALA A 261 -1.41 22.81 17.50
CA ALA A 261 -2.11 23.87 16.78
C ALA A 261 -1.73 23.85 15.30
N VAL A 262 -0.43 23.71 15.04
CA VAL A 262 0.12 23.59 13.70
C VAL A 262 -0.34 22.30 13.01
N ALA A 263 -0.44 21.19 13.75
CA ALA A 263 -0.97 19.92 13.23
C ALA A 263 -2.44 20.05 12.81
N LEU A 264 -3.27 20.73 13.61
CA LEU A 264 -4.67 20.98 13.29
C LEU A 264 -4.83 21.89 12.06
N GLU A 265 -4.05 22.97 11.99
CA GLU A 265 -4.05 23.89 10.84
C GLU A 265 -3.72 23.14 9.53
N ARG A 266 -2.65 22.34 9.54
CA ARG A 266 -2.24 21.51 8.39
C ARG A 266 -3.31 20.49 8.01
N GLY A 267 -3.90 19.82 9.00
CA GLY A 267 -4.99 18.86 8.79
C GLY A 267 -6.20 19.51 8.12
N MET A 268 -6.57 20.72 8.57
CA MET A 268 -7.68 21.48 8.00
C MET A 268 -7.38 21.99 6.60
N ALA A 269 -6.17 22.53 6.36
CA ALA A 269 -5.73 22.97 5.04
C ALA A 269 -5.78 21.81 4.01
N LEU A 270 -5.27 20.64 4.41
CA LEU A 270 -5.31 19.44 3.58
C LEU A 270 -6.75 18.98 3.32
N ALA A 271 -7.60 18.94 4.35
CA ALA A 271 -9.00 18.57 4.21
C ALA A 271 -9.76 19.50 3.24
N ASN A 272 -9.55 20.82 3.35
CA ASN A 272 -10.16 21.81 2.47
C ASN A 272 -9.73 21.63 1.01
N ARG A 273 -8.44 21.33 0.75
CA ARG A 273 -7.96 21.00 -0.60
C ARG A 273 -8.60 19.73 -1.13
N ILE A 274 -8.73 18.68 -0.31
CA ILE A 274 -9.38 17.42 -0.69
C ILE A 274 -10.81 17.70 -1.14
N VAL A 275 -11.57 18.48 -0.36
CA VAL A 275 -12.93 18.89 -0.71
C VAL A 275 -12.92 19.67 -2.04
N GLY A 276 -12.00 20.60 -2.22
CA GLY A 276 -11.87 21.39 -3.45
C GLY A 276 -11.60 20.56 -4.71
N TYR A 277 -10.91 19.42 -4.64
CA TYR A 277 -10.74 18.51 -5.79
C TYR A 277 -11.91 17.55 -6.02
N LEU A 278 -12.79 17.40 -5.03
CA LEU A 278 -13.94 16.51 -5.09
C LEU A 278 -15.22 17.23 -5.55
N ALA A 279 -15.31 18.54 -5.34
CA ALA A 279 -16.37 19.42 -5.84
C ALA A 279 -16.31 19.58 -7.37
#